data_AF-A0A2N0TUB1-F1
#
_entry.id   AF-A0A2N0TUB1-F1
#
_cell.length_a   1.000
_cell.length_b   1.000
_cell.length_c   1.000
_cell.angle_alpha   90.00
_cell.angle_beta   90.00
_cell.angle_gamma   90.00
#
_symmetry.space_group_name_H-M   'P 1'
#
loop_
_entity.id
_entity.type
_entity.pdbx_description
1 polymer ?
#
loop_
_entity_poly.entity_id
_entity_poly.type
_entity_poly.pdbx_seq_one_letter_code
_entity_poly.pdbx_strand_id
1 'polypeptide(L)'
;MQLTNIISKRSQYSSNLIIAGDFNTSSFSNHFKILLSNNLKDSRVGFGLLPTWPANYGILQTTLDHFLVSDDLQVIDRSTGPNIGSDLLPINMIIGIE
;
A
#
# COMPACT_ATOMS: atom_id res chain seq x y z
N MET A 1 10.69 11.14 5.38
CA MET A 1 11.80 11.80 4.67
C MET A 1 11.76 11.58 3.15
N GLN A 2 11.59 10.37 2.60
CA GLN A 2 11.35 10.20 1.14
C GLN A 2 9.86 10.20 0.76
N LEU A 3 9.05 9.29 1.31
CA LEU A 3 7.62 9.19 0.97
C LEU A 3 6.84 10.46 1.32
N THR A 4 7.19 11.13 2.43
CA THR A 4 6.65 12.45 2.78
C THR A 4 6.96 13.52 1.75
N ASN A 5 8.10 13.44 1.03
CA ASN A 5 8.44 14.39 -0.04
C ASN A 5 7.66 14.12 -1.33
N ILE A 6 7.27 12.86 -1.58
CA ILE A 6 6.37 12.51 -2.69
C ILE A 6 4.98 13.07 -2.39
N ILE A 7 4.49 12.84 -1.18
CA ILE A 7 3.16 13.29 -0.74
C ILE A 7 3.08 14.81 -0.66
N SER A 8 4.13 15.52 -0.23
CA SER A 8 4.12 16.98 -0.23
C SER A 8 4.01 17.60 -1.63
N LYS A 9 4.32 16.82 -2.67
CA LYS A 9 4.16 17.20 -4.08
C LYS A 9 2.88 16.63 -4.69
N ARG A 10 1.93 16.13 -3.89
CA ARG A 10 0.67 15.51 -4.35
C ARG A 10 -0.06 16.30 -5.43
N SER A 11 -0.11 17.64 -5.30
CA SER A 11 -0.77 18.55 -6.23
C SER A 11 -0.08 18.67 -7.61
N GLN A 12 1.15 18.17 -7.74
CA GLN A 12 1.88 18.13 -9.01
C GLN A 12 1.53 16.89 -9.86
N TYR A 13 0.75 15.95 -9.30
CA TYR A 13 0.34 14.72 -9.94
C TYR A 13 -1.17 14.71 -10.23
N SER A 14 -1.62 13.72 -11.01
CA SER A 14 -3.03 13.48 -11.35
C SER A 14 -3.94 13.41 -10.11
N SER A 15 -5.21 13.83 -10.22
CA SER A 15 -6.22 13.61 -9.18
C SER A 15 -6.38 12.10 -8.88
N ASN A 16 -6.26 11.27 -9.90
CA ASN A 16 -6.26 9.81 -9.77
C ASN A 16 -4.82 9.34 -9.57
N LEU A 17 -4.35 9.28 -8.32
CA LEU A 17 -3.00 8.87 -7.97
C LEU A 17 -2.98 7.52 -7.23
N ILE A 18 -2.04 6.67 -7.63
CA ILE A 18 -1.64 5.45 -6.92
C ILE A 18 -0.15 5.55 -6.61
N ILE A 19 0.25 5.25 -5.38
CA ILE A 19 1.65 5.12 -4.95
C ILE A 19 1.85 3.67 -4.50
N ALA A 20 2.71 2.94 -5.19
CA ALA A 20 2.93 1.51 -4.94
C ALA A 20 4.41 1.19 -4.76
N GLY A 21 4.71 0.28 -3.83
CA GLY A 21 6.05 -0.29 -3.67
C GLY A 21 6.35 -0.78 -2.25
N ASP A 22 7.59 -1.21 -2.06
CA ASP A 22 8.18 -1.49 -0.74
C ASP A 22 8.47 -0.15 -0.05
N PHE A 23 7.72 0.16 1.00
CA PHE A 23 7.91 1.38 1.77
C PHE A 23 8.85 1.16 2.96
N ASN A 24 9.26 -0.09 3.22
CA ASN A 24 10.01 -0.52 4.39
C ASN A 24 9.40 0.00 5.70
N THR A 25 8.06 0.07 5.77
CA THR A 25 7.36 0.57 6.94
C THR A 25 6.12 -0.26 7.20
N SER A 26 5.96 -0.74 8.44
CA SER A 26 4.73 -1.43 8.86
C SER A 26 3.54 -0.47 8.81
N SER A 27 2.37 -0.99 8.44
CA SER A 27 1.12 -0.23 8.50
C SER A 27 0.71 0.26 9.88
N PHE A 28 1.30 -0.30 10.94
CA PHE A 28 1.06 0.12 12.32
C PHE A 28 2.00 1.25 12.76
N SER A 29 2.99 1.60 11.94
CA SER A 29 3.98 2.63 12.26
C SER A 29 3.37 4.04 12.18
N ASN A 30 3.92 4.97 12.98
CA ASN A 30 3.54 6.38 12.88
C ASN A 30 3.93 6.98 11.52
N HIS A 31 5.00 6.47 10.90
CA HIS A 31 5.41 6.89 9.56
C HIS A 31 4.33 6.57 8.53
N PHE A 32 3.76 5.38 8.57
CA PHE A 32 2.68 4.98 7.65
C PHE A 32 1.43 5.84 7.84
N LYS A 33 1.03 6.10 9.08
CA LYS A 33 -0.13 6.96 9.38
C LYS A 33 0.00 8.36 8.78
N ILE A 34 1.20 8.94 8.78
CA ILE A 34 1.46 10.25 8.15
C ILE A 34 1.24 10.17 6.63
N LEU A 35 1.50 9.03 5.99
CA LEU A 35 1.33 8.88 4.54
C LEU A 35 -0.14 8.82 4.10
N LEU A 36 -1.06 8.50 5.01
CA LEU A 36 -2.50 8.49 4.76
C LEU A 36 -3.13 9.91 4.84
N SER A 37 -2.28 10.95 4.93
CA SER A 37 -2.72 12.34 4.81
C SER A 37 -2.70 12.79 3.34
N ASN A 38 -3.42 13.85 3.00
CA ASN A 38 -3.51 14.44 1.65
C ASN A 38 -4.34 13.63 0.64
N ASN A 39 -5.54 13.22 1.05
CA ASN A 39 -6.52 12.53 0.21
C ASN A 39 -6.01 11.20 -0.37
N LEU A 40 -5.22 10.49 0.41
CA LEU A 40 -4.71 9.16 0.11
C LEU A 40 -5.19 8.19 1.18
N LYS A 41 -5.70 7.04 0.76
CA LYS A 41 -6.11 5.94 1.64
C LYS A 41 -5.26 4.70 1.42
N ASP A 42 -5.21 3.90 2.47
CA ASP A 42 -4.66 2.55 2.41
C ASP A 42 -5.62 1.65 1.64
N SER A 43 -5.14 1.08 0.54
CA SER A 43 -5.95 0.17 -0.29
C SER A 43 -6.40 -1.11 0.41
N ARG A 44 -5.84 -1.44 1.58
CA ARG A 44 -6.21 -2.63 2.37
C ARG A 44 -7.52 -2.50 3.12
N VAL A 45 -8.02 -1.26 3.29
CA VAL A 45 -9.27 -1.02 4.00
C VAL A 45 -10.39 -1.81 3.30
N GLY A 46 -10.99 -2.75 4.02
CA GLY A 46 -12.02 -3.66 3.51
C GLY A 46 -11.54 -5.07 3.13
N PHE A 47 -10.22 -5.31 3.04
CA PHE A 47 -9.64 -6.59 2.55
C PHE A 47 -8.77 -7.33 3.58
N GLY A 48 -8.54 -6.73 4.74
CA GLY A 48 -7.75 -7.32 5.84
C GLY A 48 -6.29 -6.86 5.86
N LEU A 49 -5.46 -7.53 6.67
CA LEU A 49 -4.10 -7.06 6.94
C LEU A 49 -3.14 -7.24 5.74
N LEU A 50 -3.29 -8.33 5.00
CA LEU A 50 -2.56 -8.65 3.76
C LEU A 50 -1.04 -8.36 3.85
N PRO A 51 -0.31 -8.98 4.80
CA PRO A 51 1.12 -8.78 4.94
C PRO A 51 1.90 -9.48 3.82
N THR A 52 3.14 -9.05 3.59
CA THR A 52 3.96 -9.50 2.46
C THR A 52 5.31 -10.06 2.87
N TRP A 53 5.85 -9.66 4.03
CA TRP A 53 7.19 -10.04 4.47
C TRP A 53 7.21 -10.60 5.90
N PRO A 54 7.98 -11.65 6.21
CA PRO A 54 8.75 -12.46 5.27
C PRO A 54 7.86 -13.55 4.63
N ALA A 55 8.00 -13.75 3.33
CA ALA A 55 7.15 -14.66 2.54
C ALA A 55 7.11 -16.11 3.06
N ASN A 56 8.17 -16.55 3.74
CA ASN A 56 8.33 -17.92 4.22
C ASN A 56 7.84 -18.15 5.67
N TYR A 57 7.41 -17.11 6.39
CA TYR A 57 7.00 -17.24 7.80
C TYR A 57 5.67 -16.55 8.08
N GLY A 58 4.55 -17.18 7.69
CA GLY A 58 3.19 -16.63 7.76
C GLY A 58 2.82 -15.93 9.09
N ILE A 59 3.15 -16.52 10.23
CA ILE A 59 2.80 -15.97 11.56
C ILE A 59 3.64 -14.73 11.91
N LEU A 60 4.84 -14.60 11.33
CA LEU A 60 5.78 -13.52 11.61
C LEU A 60 5.68 -12.39 10.59
N GLN A 61 4.65 -12.41 9.72
CA GLN A 61 4.55 -11.45 8.65
C GLN A 61 4.14 -10.06 9.12
N THR A 62 4.64 -9.06 8.41
CA THR A 62 4.29 -7.64 8.53
C THR A 62 4.11 -7.03 7.14
N THR A 63 3.64 -5.79 7.15
CA THR A 63 3.16 -5.06 5.98
C THR A 63 4.22 -4.06 5.54
N LEU A 64 5.18 -4.49 4.73
CA LEU A 64 6.25 -3.59 4.24
C LEU A 64 5.89 -2.97 2.88
N ASP A 65 5.16 -3.73 2.06
CA ASP A 65 4.71 -3.31 0.74
C ASP A 65 3.30 -2.74 0.80
N HIS A 66 3.11 -1.60 0.13
CA HIS A 66 1.86 -0.86 0.18
C HIS A 66 1.46 -0.34 -1.18
N PHE A 67 0.15 -0.14 -1.30
CA PHE A 67 -0.47 0.64 -2.35
C PHE A 67 -1.34 1.69 -1.65
N LEU A 68 -0.97 2.95 -1.78
CA LEU A 68 -1.80 4.07 -1.38
C LEU A 68 -2.54 4.58 -2.62
N VAL A 69 -3.85 4.79 -2.51
CA VAL A 69 -4.69 5.23 -3.62
C VAL A 69 -5.39 6.53 -3.23
N SER A 70 -5.75 7.35 -4.20
CA SER A 70 -6.55 8.54 -3.94
C SER A 70 -7.92 8.17 -3.36
N ASP A 71 -8.48 9.04 -2.52
CA ASP A 71 -9.71 8.72 -1.78
C ASP A 71 -10.92 8.44 -2.68
N ASP A 72 -10.96 9.05 -3.85
CA ASP A 72 -11.97 8.90 -4.90
C ASP A 72 -11.81 7.62 -5.73
N LEU A 73 -10.63 6.99 -5.74
CA LEU A 73 -10.44 5.73 -6.45
C LEU A 73 -11.08 4.55 -5.70
N GLN A 74 -11.82 3.72 -6.43
CA GLN A 74 -12.41 2.52 -5.88
C GLN A 74 -11.41 1.37 -5.90
N VAL A 75 -11.21 0.71 -4.76
CA VAL A 75 -10.50 -0.58 -4.69
C VAL A 75 -11.54 -1.69 -4.77
N ILE A 76 -11.59 -2.38 -5.90
CA ILE A 76 -12.59 -3.43 -6.19
C ILE A 76 -12.14 -4.75 -5.56
N ASP A 77 -10.87 -5.08 -5.70
CA ASP A 77 -10.26 -6.26 -5.12
C ASP A 77 -8.83 -5.98 -4.69
N ARG A 78 -8.39 -6.65 -3.63
CA ARG A 78 -7.00 -6.63 -3.16
C ARG A 78 -6.65 -7.93 -2.45
N SER A 79 -5.53 -8.52 -2.83
CA SER A 79 -5.03 -9.75 -2.21
C SER A 79 -3.51 -9.78 -2.16
N THR A 80 -2.99 -10.63 -1.28
CA THR A 80 -1.59 -11.06 -1.32
C THR A 80 -1.50 -12.31 -2.20
N GLY A 81 -0.58 -12.30 -3.17
CA GLY A 81 -0.34 -13.40 -4.09
C GLY A 81 0.42 -14.58 -3.46
N PRO A 82 0.60 -15.67 -4.23
CA PRO A 82 1.37 -16.82 -3.76
C PRO A 82 2.85 -16.49 -3.60
N ASN A 83 3.57 -17.31 -2.85
CA ASN A 83 5.02 -17.25 -2.78
C ASN A 83 5.62 -17.64 -4.14
N ILE A 84 6.36 -16.70 -4.76
CA ILE A 84 7.00 -16.85 -6.07
C ILE A 84 8.52 -17.03 -5.98
N GLY A 85 9.05 -17.32 -4.80
CA GLY A 85 10.50 -17.48 -4.55
C GLY A 85 11.23 -16.19 -4.14
N SER A 86 10.52 -15.08 -3.97
CA SER A 86 11.03 -13.86 -3.32
C SER A 86 10.84 -13.95 -1.80
N ASP A 87 11.60 -13.15 -1.05
CA ASP A 87 11.39 -12.89 0.37
C ASP A 87 10.12 -12.07 0.65
N LEU A 88 9.51 -11.48 -0.38
CA LEU A 88 8.26 -10.73 -0.36
C LEU A 88 7.16 -11.48 -1.14
N LEU A 89 5.93 -11.43 -0.63
CA LEU A 89 4.75 -11.88 -1.37
C LEU A 89 4.25 -10.78 -2.31
N PRO A 90 3.81 -11.09 -3.54
CA PRO A 90 3.21 -10.12 -4.45
C PRO A 90 1.92 -9.52 -3.88
N ILE A 91 1.56 -8.30 -4.30
CA ILE A 91 0.24 -7.71 -4.07
C ILE A 91 -0.50 -7.64 -5.40
N ASN A 92 -1.74 -8.14 -5.42
CA ASN A 92 -2.67 -7.97 -6.52
C ASN A 92 -3.73 -6.94 -6.13
N MET A 93 -4.13 -6.09 -7.08
CA MET A 93 -5.16 -5.09 -6.87
C MET A 93 -5.94 -4.81 -8.16
N ILE A 94 -7.25 -4.69 -8.02
CA ILE A 94 -8.15 -4.20 -9.09
C ILE A 94 -8.71 -2.85 -8.66
N ILE A 95 -8.50 -1.83 -9.49
CA ILE A 95 -8.98 -0.45 -9.28
C ILE A 95 -10.10 -0.13 -10.26
N GLY A 96 -11.16 0.50 -9.77
CA GLY A 96 -12.19 1.15 -10.58
C GLY A 96 -11.84 2.62 -10.80
N ILE A 97 -12.01 3.09 -12.04
CA ILE A 97 -11.90 4.49 -12.43
C ILE A 97 -13.28 4.86 -13.00
N GLU A 98 -13.91 5.90 -12.46
CA GLU A 98 -15.14 6.47 -13.02
C GLU A 98 -14.88 7.20 -14.35
#